data_AF-A0A353P6A2-F1
#
_entry.id   AF-A0A353P6A2-F1
#
_cell.length_a   1.000
_cell.length_b   1.000
_cell.length_c   1.000
_cell.angle_alpha   90.00
_cell.angle_beta   90.00
_cell.angle_gamma   90.00
#
_symmetry.space_group_name_H-M   'P 1'
#
loop_
_entity.id
_entity.type
_entity.pdbx_description
1 polymer ?
#
loop_
_entity_poly.entity_id
_entity_poly.type
_entity_poly.pdbx_seq_one_letter_code
_entity_poly.pdbx_strand_id
1 'polypeptide(L)'
;MTDTTNVTIIKPRRIWNFIDFKELAEYRDLFAFLIWRDIKILYAQTILGFAWAILNPLLQIIIFTLVFGRIAKVSTESIPYVLFCSVAVVPWTYINQALTQSSQSLVVGQQILSKVYFPRVLFPLTPVFATLMDFMISLLILLVVMGYYRVAPTWNLLLLPVFILMMVSIPAGLGMLLSSMAARFRDVKFATRFAITLLMYSAPIVYSAASLPKTSRLIYSLNPLVGVIEGFRACLLGTDIPWLYILPGMGTTVLLLLVSSLYFRRTEWIFADVV
;
A
#
# COMPACT_ATOMS: atom_id res chain seq x y z
N MET A 1 34.55 26.32 -34.92
CA MET A 1 33.33 26.61 -34.13
C MET A 1 32.20 25.80 -34.75
N THR A 2 32.00 24.57 -34.29
CA THR A 2 30.93 23.68 -34.74
C THR A 2 29.92 23.57 -33.62
N ASP A 3 28.85 24.34 -33.75
CA ASP A 3 27.75 24.42 -32.81
C ASP A 3 26.87 23.16 -33.01
N THR A 4 27.05 22.16 -32.14
CA THR A 4 26.23 20.95 -32.14
C THR A 4 24.91 21.28 -31.47
N THR A 5 23.94 21.73 -32.25
CA THR A 5 22.56 21.87 -31.80
C THR A 5 22.03 20.48 -31.43
N ASN A 6 21.87 20.22 -30.13
CA ASN A 6 21.24 19.00 -29.64
C ASN A 6 19.76 19.02 -30.07
N VAL A 7 19.45 18.31 -31.15
CA VAL A 7 18.08 18.16 -31.65
C VAL A 7 17.33 17.16 -30.76
N THR A 8 16.40 17.65 -29.95
CA THR A 8 15.49 16.80 -29.18
C THR A 8 14.27 16.43 -30.04
N ILE A 9 14.25 15.20 -30.56
CA ILE A 9 13.13 14.68 -31.36
C ILE A 9 12.04 14.17 -30.43
N ILE A 10 10.91 14.88 -30.37
CA ILE A 10 9.71 14.47 -29.61
C ILE A 10 8.94 13.43 -30.44
N LYS A 11 9.04 12.15 -30.08
CA LYS A 11 8.26 11.07 -30.69
C LYS A 11 6.94 10.86 -29.94
N PRO A 12 5.82 10.54 -30.65
CA PRO A 12 4.59 10.16 -29.98
C PRO A 12 4.82 8.91 -29.14
N ARG A 13 4.45 8.95 -27.85
CA ARG A 13 4.61 7.81 -26.95
C ARG A 13 3.74 6.66 -27.41
N ARG A 14 4.35 5.48 -27.60
CA ARG A 14 3.63 4.24 -27.91
C ARG A 14 2.79 3.84 -26.68
N ILE A 15 1.50 3.60 -26.92
CA ILE A 15 0.48 3.21 -25.94
C ILE A 15 0.86 1.94 -25.14
N TRP A 16 1.77 1.11 -25.68
CA TRP A 16 2.07 -0.24 -25.19
C TRP A 16 3.41 -0.39 -24.45
N ASN A 17 4.21 0.67 -24.31
CA ASN A 17 5.41 0.56 -23.48
C ASN A 17 5.01 0.54 -22.00
N PHE A 18 5.68 -0.28 -21.19
CA PHE A 18 5.62 -0.20 -19.72
C PHE A 18 6.18 1.13 -19.22
N ILE A 19 5.97 1.41 -17.93
CA ILE A 19 6.48 2.60 -17.22
C ILE A 19 7.89 2.97 -17.72
N ASP A 20 8.06 4.22 -18.17
CA ASP A 20 9.34 4.71 -18.67
C ASP A 20 10.21 5.05 -17.46
N PHE A 21 11.00 4.06 -17.03
CA PHE A 21 11.89 4.20 -15.89
C PHE A 21 12.94 5.29 -16.10
N LYS A 22 13.27 5.63 -17.36
CA LYS A 22 14.20 6.73 -17.66
C LYS A 22 13.55 8.08 -17.37
N GLU A 23 12.31 8.27 -17.80
CA GLU A 23 11.53 9.47 -17.47
C GLU A 23 11.34 9.60 -15.95
N LEU A 24 10.98 8.53 -15.25
CA LEU A 24 10.86 8.58 -13.78
C LEU A 24 12.18 8.98 -13.09
N ALA A 25 13.33 8.53 -13.62
CA ALA A 25 14.62 8.90 -13.09
C ALA A 25 14.95 10.39 -13.34
N GLU A 26 14.56 10.95 -14.48
CA GLU A 26 14.69 12.39 -14.78
C GLU A 26 13.83 13.25 -13.84
N TYR A 27 12.64 12.78 -13.47
CA TYR A 27 11.73 13.48 -12.54
C TYR A 27 11.90 13.07 -11.06
N ARG A 28 12.99 12.42 -10.67
CA ARG A 28 13.22 11.94 -9.30
C ARG A 28 13.18 13.06 -8.25
N ASP A 29 13.69 14.24 -8.59
CA ASP A 29 13.76 15.38 -7.67
C ASP A 29 12.36 15.96 -7.43
N LEU A 30 11.54 16.03 -8.49
CA LEU A 30 10.13 16.38 -8.38
C LEU A 30 9.38 15.35 -7.54
N PHE A 31 9.64 14.05 -7.76
CA PHE A 31 8.98 12.99 -7.00
C PHE A 31 9.32 13.06 -5.50
N ALA A 32 10.60 13.24 -5.16
CA ALA A 32 11.04 13.42 -3.79
C ALA A 32 10.42 14.67 -3.16
N PHE A 33 10.34 15.77 -3.91
CA PHE A 33 9.67 17.00 -3.46
C PHE A 33 8.18 16.79 -3.18
N LEU A 34 7.45 16.09 -4.07
CA LEU A 34 6.03 15.77 -3.87
C LEU A 34 5.82 14.89 -2.64
N ILE A 35 6.66 13.88 -2.43
CA ILE A 35 6.61 13.02 -1.24
C ILE A 35 6.82 13.86 0.02
N TRP A 36 7.86 14.70 0.02
CA TRP A 36 8.19 15.55 1.17
C TRP A 36 7.09 16.57 1.47
N ARG A 37 6.48 17.14 0.43
CA ARG A 37 5.33 18.02 0.54
C ARG A 37 4.15 17.30 1.20
N ASP A 38 3.81 16.10 0.74
CA ASP A 38 2.66 15.35 1.27
C ASP A 38 2.89 14.94 2.74
N ILE A 39 4.11 14.51 3.10
CA ILE A 39 4.51 14.28 4.49
C ILE A 39 4.30 15.54 5.34
N LYS A 40 4.78 16.70 4.87
CA LYS A 40 4.58 17.96 5.58
C LYS A 40 3.12 18.31 5.74
N ILE A 41 2.30 18.15 4.70
CA ILE A 41 0.87 18.44 4.74
C ILE A 41 0.16 17.54 5.75
N LEU A 42 0.50 16.24 5.80
CA LEU A 42 -0.13 15.28 6.73
C LEU A 42 0.05 15.68 8.20
N TYR A 43 1.19 16.28 8.55
CA TYR A 43 1.49 16.68 9.94
C TYR A 43 1.35 18.20 10.20
N ALA A 44 1.17 19.02 9.17
CA ALA A 44 1.00 20.46 9.31
C ALA A 44 -0.38 20.82 9.88
N GLN A 45 -0.42 21.88 10.70
CA GLN A 45 -1.65 22.50 11.21
C GLN A 45 -2.64 21.57 11.95
N THR A 46 -2.17 20.44 12.48
CA THR A 46 -2.99 19.57 13.33
C THR A 46 -2.54 19.66 14.79
N ILE A 47 -3.50 19.71 15.72
CA ILE A 47 -3.22 19.78 17.17
C ILE A 47 -2.44 18.54 17.64
N LEU A 48 -2.70 17.38 17.02
CA LEU A 48 -2.11 16.09 17.37
C LEU A 48 -0.89 15.74 16.52
N GLY A 49 -0.71 16.30 15.31
CA GLY A 49 0.47 16.08 14.46
C GLY A 49 0.80 14.60 14.25
N PHE A 50 2.07 14.26 14.52
CA PHE A 50 2.60 12.89 14.48
C PHE A 50 1.86 11.90 15.40
N ALA A 51 1.15 12.36 16.43
CA ALA A 51 0.39 11.48 17.32
C ALA A 51 -0.73 10.73 16.57
N TRP A 52 -1.24 11.26 15.46
CA TRP A 52 -2.25 10.56 14.64
C TRP A 52 -1.72 9.27 13.99
N ALA A 53 -0.44 9.27 13.58
CA ALA A 53 0.22 8.09 13.02
C ALA A 53 0.29 6.94 14.04
N ILE A 54 0.35 7.27 15.33
CA ILE A 54 0.39 6.33 16.45
C ILE A 54 -1.02 5.93 16.88
N LEU A 55 -1.92 6.90 17.03
CA LEU A 55 -3.27 6.69 17.57
C LEU A 55 -4.10 5.75 16.70
N ASN A 56 -4.08 5.92 15.37
CA ASN A 56 -4.91 5.11 14.47
C ASN A 56 -4.61 3.60 14.57
N PRO A 57 -3.36 3.11 14.38
CA PRO A 57 -3.07 1.69 14.52
C PRO A 57 -3.27 1.21 15.97
N LEU A 58 -2.95 2.01 16.98
CA LEU A 58 -3.09 1.64 18.38
C LEU A 58 -4.57 1.43 18.76
N LEU A 59 -5.46 2.34 18.35
CA LEU A 59 -6.90 2.18 18.56
C LEU A 59 -7.44 0.94 17.87
N GLN A 60 -7.00 0.66 16.63
CA GLN A 60 -7.38 -0.58 15.94
C GLN A 60 -6.91 -1.81 16.72
N ILE A 61 -5.65 -1.86 17.16
CA ILE A 61 -5.11 -2.98 17.96
C ILE A 61 -5.94 -3.19 19.23
N ILE A 62 -6.27 -2.11 19.96
CA ILE A 62 -7.10 -2.19 21.16
C ILE A 62 -8.48 -2.77 20.83
N ILE A 63 -9.15 -2.23 19.81
CA ILE A 63 -10.49 -2.67 19.42
C ILE A 63 -10.47 -4.15 19.01
N PHE A 64 -9.55 -4.54 18.13
CA PHE A 64 -9.41 -5.93 17.70
C PHE A 64 -9.10 -6.86 18.88
N THR A 65 -8.22 -6.45 19.78
CA THR A 65 -7.89 -7.25 20.98
C THR A 65 -9.09 -7.42 21.91
N LEU A 66 -9.82 -6.35 22.20
CA LEU A 66 -10.96 -6.41 23.10
C LEU A 66 -12.09 -7.26 22.51
N VAL A 67 -12.42 -7.04 21.23
CA VAL A 67 -13.52 -7.75 20.56
C VAL A 67 -13.15 -9.21 20.28
N PHE A 68 -12.03 -9.46 19.62
CA PHE A 68 -11.73 -10.82 19.13
C PHE A 68 -10.85 -11.64 20.09
N GLY A 69 -9.99 -10.98 20.85
CA GLY A 69 -9.19 -11.64 21.89
C GLY A 69 -10.00 -11.98 23.12
N ARG A 70 -10.71 -11.00 23.73
CA ARG A 70 -11.47 -11.23 24.97
C ARG A 70 -12.88 -11.78 24.77
N ILE A 71 -13.65 -11.23 23.84
CA ILE A 71 -15.07 -11.62 23.67
C ILE A 71 -15.18 -12.87 22.80
N ALA A 72 -14.61 -12.85 21.59
CA ALA A 72 -14.72 -13.99 20.66
C ALA A 72 -13.76 -15.17 20.97
N LYS A 73 -12.77 -14.96 21.86
CA LYS A 73 -11.77 -15.96 22.28
C LYS A 73 -11.16 -16.73 21.11
N VAL A 74 -10.79 -16.02 20.04
CA VAL A 74 -10.17 -16.63 18.86
C VAL A 74 -8.89 -17.34 19.28
N SER A 75 -8.78 -18.63 18.96
CA SER A 75 -7.60 -19.43 19.28
C SER A 75 -6.42 -18.98 18.43
N THR A 76 -5.46 -18.31 19.05
CA THR A 76 -4.12 -18.13 18.49
C THR A 76 -3.22 -19.21 19.07
N GLU A 77 -2.52 -19.94 18.20
CA GLU A 77 -1.63 -21.07 18.48
C GLU A 77 -0.48 -20.67 19.44
N SER A 78 -0.79 -20.47 20.72
CA SER A 78 0.08 -20.01 21.83
C SER A 78 0.55 -18.54 21.84
N ILE A 79 0.26 -17.75 20.80
CA ILE A 79 0.69 -16.35 20.71
C ILE A 79 -0.34 -15.41 21.37
N PRO A 80 0.08 -14.41 22.18
CA PRO A 80 -0.82 -13.39 22.69
C PRO A 80 -1.57 -12.69 21.55
N TYR A 81 -2.90 -12.64 21.63
CA TYR A 81 -3.74 -12.10 20.57
C TYR A 81 -3.39 -10.64 20.21
N VAL A 82 -2.98 -9.83 21.21
CA VAL A 82 -2.48 -8.47 21.00
C VAL A 82 -1.35 -8.45 19.97
N LEU A 83 -0.37 -9.34 20.13
CA LEU A 83 0.78 -9.40 19.23
C LEU A 83 0.36 -9.91 17.84
N PHE A 84 -0.45 -10.96 17.81
CA PHE A 84 -0.98 -11.52 16.57
C PHE A 84 -1.76 -10.52 15.72
N CYS A 85 -2.62 -9.71 16.34
CA CYS A 85 -3.38 -8.67 15.64
C CYS A 85 -2.52 -7.46 15.29
N SER A 86 -1.56 -7.06 16.14
CA SER A 86 -0.68 -5.92 15.87
C SER A 86 0.14 -6.12 14.59
N VAL A 87 0.67 -7.32 14.39
CA VAL A 87 1.43 -7.67 13.17
C VAL A 87 0.58 -7.57 11.90
N ALA A 88 -0.74 -7.80 11.99
CA ALA A 88 -1.65 -7.71 10.85
C ALA A 88 -2.23 -6.29 10.65
N VAL A 89 -2.49 -5.57 11.74
CA VAL A 89 -3.10 -4.23 11.72
C VAL A 89 -2.13 -3.21 11.12
N VAL A 90 -0.83 -3.28 11.45
CA VAL A 90 0.18 -2.31 10.95
C VAL A 90 0.30 -2.27 9.41
N PRO A 91 0.48 -3.39 8.70
CA PRO A 91 0.50 -3.36 7.23
C PRO A 91 -0.89 -3.00 6.66
N TRP A 92 -1.98 -3.42 7.32
CA TRP A 92 -3.34 -3.07 6.90
C TRP A 92 -3.60 -1.55 6.95
N THR A 93 -3.24 -0.89 8.06
CA THR A 93 -3.46 0.55 8.23
C THR A 93 -2.70 1.34 7.17
N TYR A 94 -1.45 0.93 6.87
CA TYR A 94 -0.67 1.49 5.78
C TYR A 94 -1.38 1.33 4.42
N ILE A 95 -1.77 0.10 4.05
CA ILE A 95 -2.42 -0.14 2.75
C ILE A 95 -3.72 0.66 2.63
N ASN A 96 -4.53 0.70 3.68
CA ASN A 96 -5.78 1.46 3.70
C ASN A 96 -5.52 2.97 3.47
N GLN A 97 -4.56 3.56 4.19
CA GLN A 97 -4.21 4.98 4.03
C GLN A 97 -3.60 5.27 2.66
N ALA A 98 -2.59 4.49 2.25
CA ALA A 98 -1.91 4.63 0.97
C ALA A 98 -2.90 4.53 -0.20
N LEU A 99 -3.78 3.53 -0.18
CA LEU A 99 -4.76 3.30 -1.24
C LEU A 99 -5.83 4.39 -1.29
N THR A 100 -6.33 4.82 -0.13
CA THR A 100 -7.31 5.91 -0.04
C THR A 100 -6.74 7.21 -0.61
N GLN A 101 -5.54 7.62 -0.18
CA GLN A 101 -4.91 8.84 -0.66
C GLN A 101 -4.52 8.73 -2.14
N SER A 102 -3.94 7.60 -2.55
CA SER A 102 -3.56 7.32 -3.94
C SER A 102 -4.76 7.41 -4.88
N SER A 103 -5.91 6.82 -4.51
CA SER A 103 -7.14 6.87 -5.32
C SER A 103 -7.68 8.28 -5.60
N GLN A 104 -7.36 9.25 -4.75
CA GLN A 104 -7.83 10.64 -4.89
C GLN A 104 -6.75 11.58 -5.43
N SER A 105 -5.51 11.10 -5.57
CA SER A 105 -4.34 11.92 -5.89
C SER A 105 -4.48 12.72 -7.18
N LEU A 106 -4.99 12.11 -8.25
CA LEU A 106 -5.18 12.80 -9.54
C LEU A 106 -6.28 13.86 -9.48
N VAL A 107 -7.36 13.61 -8.75
CA VAL A 107 -8.47 14.56 -8.59
C VAL A 107 -8.01 15.77 -7.78
N VAL A 108 -7.27 15.55 -6.69
CA VAL A 108 -6.71 16.63 -5.87
C VAL A 108 -5.61 17.40 -6.63
N GLY A 109 -4.79 16.68 -7.41
CA GLY A 109 -3.70 17.24 -8.21
C GLY A 109 -4.09 17.93 -9.51
N GLN A 110 -5.38 17.96 -9.84
CA GLN A 110 -5.89 18.41 -11.15
C GLN A 110 -5.41 19.81 -11.54
N GLN A 111 -5.37 20.76 -10.59
CA GLN A 111 -4.94 22.15 -10.86
C GLN A 111 -3.46 22.28 -11.24
N ILE A 112 -2.61 21.36 -10.77
CA ILE A 112 -1.19 21.35 -11.10
C ILE A 112 -0.99 20.65 -12.45
N LEU A 113 -1.72 19.55 -12.66
CA LEU A 113 -1.72 18.77 -13.90
C LEU A 113 -2.16 19.57 -15.13
N SER A 114 -3.05 20.55 -14.96
CA SER A 114 -3.52 21.41 -16.05
C SER A 114 -2.51 22.48 -16.48
N LYS A 115 -1.52 22.80 -15.62
CA LYS A 115 -0.62 23.95 -15.83
C LYS A 115 0.80 23.57 -16.21
N VAL A 116 1.26 22.40 -15.81
CA VAL A 116 2.65 21.96 -16.01
C VAL A 116 2.67 20.51 -16.46
N TYR A 117 3.48 20.20 -17.47
CA TYR A 117 3.70 18.83 -17.92
C TYR A 117 4.69 18.10 -17.03
N PHE A 118 4.29 16.92 -16.54
CA PHE A 118 5.16 15.95 -15.87
C PHE A 118 4.46 14.57 -15.84
N PRO A 119 5.19 13.49 -15.51
CA PRO A 119 4.64 12.13 -15.59
C PRO A 119 3.50 11.94 -14.60
N ARG A 120 2.30 11.62 -15.09
CA ARG A 120 1.08 11.56 -14.25
C ARG A 120 1.11 10.42 -13.24
N VAL A 121 1.90 9.38 -13.50
CA VAL A 121 2.14 8.24 -12.61
C VAL A 121 2.71 8.68 -11.24
N LEU A 122 3.38 9.83 -11.17
CA LEU A 122 3.93 10.34 -9.91
C LEU A 122 2.84 10.64 -8.88
N PHE A 123 1.63 11.05 -9.29
CA PHE A 123 0.54 11.38 -8.38
C PHE A 123 0.04 10.19 -7.56
N PRO A 124 -0.35 9.05 -8.16
CA PRO A 124 -0.76 7.89 -7.38
C PRO A 124 0.40 7.25 -6.61
N LEU A 125 1.65 7.41 -7.05
CA LEU A 125 2.81 6.90 -6.31
C LEU A 125 3.19 7.78 -5.11
N THR A 126 3.06 9.10 -5.20
CA THR A 126 3.46 10.03 -4.13
C THR A 126 2.87 9.66 -2.76
N PRO A 127 1.55 9.47 -2.59
CA PRO A 127 0.98 9.13 -1.29
C PRO A 127 1.38 7.72 -0.83
N VAL A 128 1.66 6.78 -1.75
CA VAL A 128 2.13 5.43 -1.40
C VAL A 128 3.49 5.48 -0.69
N PHE A 129 4.38 6.37 -1.13
CA PHE A 129 5.67 6.59 -0.48
C PHE A 129 5.58 7.56 0.70
N ALA A 130 4.71 8.57 0.66
CA ALA A 130 4.53 9.49 1.78
C ALA A 130 4.01 8.78 3.04
N THR A 131 3.03 7.88 2.90
CA THR A 131 2.48 7.12 4.04
C THR A 131 3.42 6.04 4.56
N LEU A 132 4.56 5.77 3.89
CA LEU A 132 5.59 4.89 4.47
C LEU A 132 6.16 5.50 5.74
N MET A 133 6.15 6.83 5.91
CA MET A 133 6.54 7.47 7.16
C MET A 133 5.64 6.99 8.33
N ASP A 134 4.32 6.98 8.14
CA ASP A 134 3.36 6.48 9.13
C ASP A 134 3.56 4.99 9.43
N PHE A 135 3.86 4.20 8.39
CA PHE A 135 4.20 2.79 8.55
C PHE A 135 5.48 2.59 9.36
N MET A 136 6.54 3.39 9.13
CA MET A 136 7.77 3.32 9.93
C MET A 136 7.51 3.62 11.40
N ILE A 137 6.69 4.65 11.70
CA ILE A 137 6.27 4.96 13.07
C ILE A 137 5.48 3.78 13.67
N SER A 138 4.54 3.22 12.91
CA SER A 138 3.73 2.07 13.33
C SER A 138 4.57 0.80 13.55
N LEU A 139 5.61 0.61 12.74
CA LEU A 139 6.56 -0.49 12.87
C LEU A 139 7.38 -0.37 14.15
N LEU A 140 7.81 0.84 14.53
CA LEU A 140 8.48 1.07 15.81
C LEU A 140 7.60 0.69 16.99
N ILE A 141 6.31 1.03 16.96
CA ILE A 141 5.35 0.63 18.00
C ILE A 141 5.26 -0.91 18.06
N LEU A 142 5.18 -1.57 16.90
CA LEU A 142 5.12 -3.02 16.83
C LEU A 142 6.36 -3.67 17.45
N LEU A 143 7.55 -3.12 17.20
CA LEU A 143 8.80 -3.59 17.81
C LEU A 143 8.80 -3.42 19.34
N VAL A 144 8.24 -2.32 19.86
CA VAL A 144 8.07 -2.13 21.31
C VAL A 144 7.13 -3.18 21.90
N VAL A 145 6.01 -3.48 21.23
CA VAL A 145 5.08 -4.53 21.65
C VAL A 145 5.75 -5.91 21.64
N MET A 146 6.55 -6.22 20.61
CA MET A 146 7.34 -7.46 20.55
C MET A 146 8.33 -7.56 21.72
N GLY A 147 9.03 -6.47 22.04
CA GLY A 147 9.95 -6.38 23.17
C GLY A 147 9.25 -6.64 24.52
N TYR A 148 8.05 -6.08 24.71
CA TYR A 148 7.24 -6.31 25.90
C TYR A 148 6.85 -7.78 26.09
N TYR A 149 6.46 -8.46 25.00
CA TYR A 149 6.12 -9.89 25.01
C TYR A 149 7.33 -10.83 24.90
N ARG A 150 8.56 -10.30 24.86
CA ARG A 150 9.82 -11.06 24.75
C ARG A 150 9.87 -12.03 23.56
N VAL A 151 9.25 -11.64 22.43
CA VAL A 151 9.32 -12.42 21.19
C VAL A 151 10.57 -12.02 20.43
N ALA A 152 11.52 -12.95 20.31
CA ALA A 152 12.77 -12.71 19.60
C ALA A 152 12.56 -12.79 18.08
N PRO A 153 13.10 -11.83 17.30
CA PRO A 153 13.12 -11.94 15.84
C PRO A 153 13.90 -13.19 15.42
N THR A 154 13.41 -13.87 14.39
CA THR A 154 14.07 -15.05 13.80
C THR A 154 14.78 -14.67 12.49
N TRP A 155 15.50 -15.63 11.89
CA TRP A 155 16.13 -15.47 10.57
C TRP A 155 15.14 -15.06 9.47
N ASN A 156 13.85 -15.33 9.66
CA ASN A 156 12.79 -14.91 8.75
C ASN A 156 12.74 -13.38 8.57
N LEU A 157 13.29 -12.60 9.51
CA LEU A 157 13.38 -11.14 9.40
C LEU A 157 14.13 -10.68 8.14
N LEU A 158 15.04 -11.50 7.59
CA LEU A 158 15.73 -11.21 6.32
C LEU A 158 14.77 -11.11 5.13
N LEU A 159 13.59 -11.73 5.20
CA LEU A 159 12.55 -11.66 4.17
C LEU A 159 11.59 -10.48 4.37
N LEU A 160 11.67 -9.76 5.50
CA LEU A 160 10.83 -8.60 5.77
C LEU A 160 10.88 -7.54 4.65
N PRO A 161 12.04 -7.20 4.05
CA PRO A 161 12.09 -6.25 2.94
C PRO A 161 11.28 -6.71 1.71
N VAL A 162 11.22 -8.01 1.44
CA VAL A 162 10.44 -8.58 0.33
C VAL A 162 8.95 -8.39 0.58
N PHE A 163 8.48 -8.64 1.82
CA PHE A 163 7.09 -8.43 2.18
C PHE A 163 6.71 -6.95 2.25
N ILE A 164 7.63 -6.06 2.64
CA ILE A 164 7.44 -4.60 2.54
C ILE A 164 7.29 -4.20 1.07
N LEU A 165 8.13 -4.71 0.17
CA LEU A 165 8.01 -4.42 -1.27
C LEU A 165 6.67 -4.89 -1.83
N MET A 166 6.22 -6.09 -1.44
CA MET A 166 4.91 -6.62 -1.80
C MET A 166 3.79 -5.74 -1.23
N MET A 167 3.91 -5.31 0.03
CA MET A 167 2.95 -4.41 0.69
C MET A 167 2.83 -3.07 -0.03
N VAL A 168 3.93 -2.45 -0.43
CA VAL A 168 3.97 -1.17 -1.18
C VAL A 168 3.41 -1.32 -2.59
N SER A 169 3.64 -2.47 -3.21
CA SER A 169 3.19 -2.78 -4.57
C SER A 169 1.66 -2.81 -4.71
N ILE A 170 0.94 -3.26 -3.67
CA ILE A 170 -0.52 -3.35 -3.68
C ILE A 170 -1.20 -1.97 -3.84
N PRO A 171 -0.99 -0.98 -2.96
CA PRO A 171 -1.57 0.35 -3.10
C PRO A 171 -0.96 1.12 -4.27
N ALA A 172 0.29 0.84 -4.70
CA ALA A 172 0.81 1.40 -5.95
C ALA A 172 -0.03 0.96 -7.16
N GLY A 173 -0.28 -0.34 -7.31
CA GLY A 173 -1.10 -0.87 -8.41
C GLY A 173 -2.56 -0.43 -8.31
N LEU A 174 -3.23 -0.76 -7.20
CA LEU A 174 -4.65 -0.43 -7.04
C LEU A 174 -4.87 1.08 -7.02
N GLY A 175 -3.95 1.85 -6.44
CA GLY A 175 -4.03 3.31 -6.42
C GLY A 175 -3.90 3.94 -7.80
N MET A 176 -3.02 3.42 -8.66
CA MET A 176 -2.98 3.80 -10.09
C MET A 176 -4.33 3.50 -10.77
N LEU A 177 -4.85 2.28 -10.62
CA LEU A 177 -6.14 1.90 -11.21
C LEU A 177 -7.26 2.83 -10.73
N LEU A 178 -7.45 2.95 -9.42
CA LEU A 178 -8.55 3.71 -8.83
C LEU A 178 -8.43 5.21 -9.06
N SER A 179 -7.21 5.78 -9.03
CA SER A 179 -7.01 7.20 -9.33
C SER A 179 -7.39 7.54 -10.76
N SER A 180 -7.02 6.67 -11.72
CA SER A 180 -7.38 6.86 -13.11
C SER A 180 -8.90 6.80 -13.32
N MET A 181 -9.59 5.89 -12.62
CA MET A 181 -11.05 5.80 -12.65
C MET A 181 -11.71 7.00 -11.95
N ALA A 182 -11.18 7.46 -10.82
CA ALA A 182 -11.71 8.58 -10.04
C ALA A 182 -11.59 9.92 -10.76
N ALA A 183 -10.54 10.11 -11.56
CA ALA A 183 -10.41 11.28 -12.41
C ALA A 183 -11.46 11.32 -13.54
N ARG A 184 -11.98 10.16 -13.96
CA ARG A 184 -13.04 10.07 -14.99
C ARG A 184 -14.46 10.05 -14.39
N PHE A 185 -14.64 9.40 -13.25
CA PHE A 185 -15.94 9.15 -12.65
C PHE A 185 -15.94 9.58 -11.17
N ARG A 186 -16.81 10.54 -10.82
CA ARG A 186 -16.90 11.10 -9.46
C ARG A 186 -17.31 10.06 -8.40
N ASP A 187 -18.10 9.06 -8.78
CA ASP A 187 -18.64 8.05 -7.86
C ASP A 187 -17.57 7.05 -7.38
N VAL A 188 -16.46 6.93 -8.11
CA VAL A 188 -15.36 6.03 -7.74
C VAL A 188 -14.76 6.39 -6.38
N LYS A 189 -14.84 7.65 -5.95
CA LYS A 189 -14.42 8.06 -4.60
C LYS A 189 -15.21 7.33 -3.52
N PHE A 190 -16.53 7.25 -3.66
CA PHE A 190 -17.39 6.55 -2.70
C PHE A 190 -17.20 5.04 -2.80
N ALA A 191 -17.17 4.51 -4.03
CA ALA A 191 -16.94 3.09 -4.28
C ALA A 191 -15.59 2.61 -3.71
N THR A 192 -14.54 3.42 -3.81
CA THR A 192 -13.20 3.09 -3.28
C THR A 192 -13.25 2.93 -1.76
N ARG A 193 -13.85 3.88 -1.04
CA ARG A 193 -13.96 3.80 0.43
C ARG A 193 -14.71 2.55 0.89
N PHE A 194 -15.77 2.21 0.17
CA PHE A 194 -16.52 0.98 0.42
C PHE A 194 -15.70 -0.28 0.09
N ALA A 195 -15.02 -0.30 -1.06
CA ALA A 195 -14.20 -1.43 -1.50
C ALA A 195 -13.04 -1.73 -0.54
N ILE A 196 -12.36 -0.68 -0.04
CA ILE A 196 -11.29 -0.85 0.96
C ILE A 196 -11.87 -1.43 2.27
N THR A 197 -13.06 -0.97 2.67
CA THR A 197 -13.73 -1.53 3.86
C THR A 197 -14.05 -3.01 3.68
N LEU A 198 -14.58 -3.42 2.53
CA LEU A 198 -14.79 -4.85 2.22
C LEU A 198 -13.47 -5.64 2.19
N LEU A 199 -12.42 -5.04 1.63
CA LEU A 199 -11.11 -5.65 1.55
C LEU A 199 -10.54 -5.95 2.96
N MET A 200 -10.77 -5.06 3.94
CA MET A 200 -10.41 -5.29 5.35
C MET A 200 -10.98 -6.60 5.89
N TYR A 201 -12.28 -6.81 5.70
CA TYR A 201 -12.99 -7.98 6.22
C TYR A 201 -12.60 -9.26 5.50
N SER A 202 -12.14 -9.15 4.25
CA SER A 202 -11.58 -10.26 3.49
C SER A 202 -10.14 -10.62 3.90
N ALA A 203 -9.42 -9.75 4.60
CA ALA A 203 -8.03 -9.95 4.97
C ALA A 203 -7.89 -10.77 6.27
N PRO A 204 -6.77 -11.51 6.45
CA PRO A 204 -6.57 -12.37 7.61
C PRO A 204 -6.09 -11.56 8.82
N ILE A 205 -6.83 -10.51 9.18
CA ILE A 205 -6.50 -9.64 10.32
C ILE A 205 -6.93 -10.33 11.63
N VAL A 206 -8.16 -10.86 11.64
CA VAL A 206 -8.79 -11.45 12.82
C VAL A 206 -8.36 -12.90 13.06
N TYR A 207 -8.13 -13.67 11.99
CA TYR A 207 -7.78 -15.09 12.05
C TYR A 207 -6.67 -15.42 11.04
N SER A 208 -5.99 -16.55 11.27
CA SER A 208 -4.95 -17.07 10.36
C SER A 208 -5.57 -17.78 9.17
N ALA A 209 -4.96 -17.68 8.00
CA ALA A 209 -5.37 -18.46 6.82
C ALA A 209 -5.36 -19.99 7.09
N ALA A 210 -4.59 -20.45 8.08
CA ALA A 210 -4.51 -21.85 8.48
C ALA A 210 -5.79 -22.39 9.14
N SER A 211 -6.66 -21.54 9.68
CA SER A 211 -7.92 -21.98 10.31
C SER A 211 -9.03 -22.30 9.30
N LEU A 212 -8.87 -21.92 8.03
CA LEU A 212 -9.86 -22.16 6.98
C LEU A 212 -9.81 -23.59 6.43
N PRO A 213 -10.95 -24.17 6.00
CA PRO A 213 -10.99 -25.44 5.28
C PRO A 213 -10.08 -25.46 4.04
N LYS A 214 -9.50 -26.62 3.72
CA LYS A 214 -8.51 -26.76 2.62
C LYS A 214 -9.01 -26.22 1.27
N THR A 215 -10.30 -26.40 0.96
CA THR A 215 -10.90 -26.01 -0.33
C THR A 215 -11.02 -24.49 -0.49
N SER A 216 -11.41 -23.76 0.57
CA SER A 216 -11.55 -22.30 0.52
C SER A 216 -10.21 -21.57 0.67
N ARG A 217 -9.21 -22.25 1.25
CA ARG A 217 -7.89 -21.70 1.52
C ARG A 217 -7.13 -21.26 0.27
N LEU A 218 -7.26 -21.98 -0.85
CA LEU A 218 -6.65 -21.59 -2.13
C LEU A 218 -7.28 -20.32 -2.69
N ILE A 219 -8.61 -20.23 -2.70
CA ILE A 219 -9.33 -19.04 -3.16
C ILE A 219 -8.97 -17.85 -2.27
N TYR A 220 -8.90 -18.08 -0.96
CA TYR A 220 -8.51 -17.06 0.00
C TYR A 220 -7.09 -16.55 -0.23
N SER A 221 -6.14 -17.44 -0.55
CA SER A 221 -4.74 -17.06 -0.83
C SER A 221 -4.53 -16.19 -2.07
N LEU A 222 -5.51 -16.10 -2.97
CA LEU A 222 -5.47 -15.17 -4.10
C LEU A 222 -5.56 -13.71 -3.64
N ASN A 223 -6.09 -13.43 -2.45
CA ASN A 223 -6.08 -12.09 -1.89
C ASN A 223 -4.63 -11.68 -1.57
N PRO A 224 -4.08 -10.65 -2.23
CA PRO A 224 -2.68 -10.25 -2.02
C PRO A 224 -2.40 -9.81 -0.58
N LEU A 225 -3.42 -9.38 0.18
CA LEU A 225 -3.28 -9.06 1.60
C LEU A 225 -2.95 -10.28 2.45
N VAL A 226 -3.38 -11.48 2.04
CA VAL A 226 -3.07 -12.72 2.76
C VAL A 226 -1.57 -12.98 2.70
N GLY A 227 -0.97 -12.87 1.51
CA GLY A 227 0.47 -13.05 1.34
C GLY A 227 1.30 -12.05 2.15
N VAL A 228 0.86 -10.78 2.21
CA VAL A 228 1.52 -9.75 3.03
C VAL A 228 1.38 -10.06 4.52
N ILE A 229 0.16 -10.23 5.03
CA ILE A 229 -0.09 -10.37 6.47
C ILE A 229 0.54 -11.66 7.01
N GLU A 230 0.39 -12.79 6.31
CA GLU A 230 1.00 -14.05 6.73
C GLU A 230 2.53 -14.01 6.61
N GLY A 231 3.07 -13.29 5.62
CA GLY A 231 4.51 -13.03 5.50
C GLY A 231 5.06 -12.22 6.68
N PHE A 232 4.36 -11.16 7.07
CA PHE A 232 4.69 -10.36 8.26
C PHE A 232 4.62 -11.18 9.55
N ARG A 233 3.60 -12.04 9.70
CA ARG A 233 3.50 -13.00 10.82
C ARG A 233 4.70 -13.93 10.86
N ALA A 234 5.05 -14.57 9.75
CA ALA A 234 6.19 -15.48 9.69
C ALA A 234 7.52 -14.78 9.99
N CYS A 235 7.70 -13.54 9.53
CA CYS A 235 8.92 -12.77 9.78
C CYS A 235 9.07 -12.30 11.23
N LEU A 236 7.99 -11.77 11.82
CA LEU A 236 8.04 -11.11 13.12
C LEU A 236 7.72 -12.05 14.28
N LEU A 237 6.86 -13.04 14.08
CA LEU A 237 6.49 -14.02 15.12
C LEU A 237 7.34 -15.29 15.06
N GLY A 238 8.14 -15.47 14.00
CA GLY A 238 9.00 -16.64 13.83
C GLY A 238 8.25 -17.94 13.54
N THR A 239 7.02 -17.85 13.02
CA THR A 239 6.27 -19.02 12.55
C THR A 239 6.81 -19.49 11.21
N ASP A 240 6.52 -20.74 10.85
CA ASP A 240 6.84 -21.28 9.52
C ASP A 240 6.25 -20.40 8.42
N ILE A 241 7.03 -20.17 7.36
CA ILE A 241 6.60 -19.33 6.23
C ILE A 241 5.64 -20.14 5.36
N PRO A 242 4.36 -19.77 5.26
CA PRO A 242 3.39 -20.53 4.50
C PRO A 242 3.45 -20.16 3.02
N TRP A 243 4.47 -20.67 2.31
CA TRP A 243 4.68 -20.42 0.88
C TRP A 243 3.45 -20.75 0.02
N LEU A 244 2.65 -21.72 0.45
CA LEU A 244 1.38 -22.10 -0.20
C LEU A 244 0.39 -20.93 -0.30
N TYR A 245 0.40 -19.97 0.64
CA TYR A 245 -0.49 -18.80 0.60
C TYR A 245 0.22 -17.55 0.07
N ILE A 246 1.53 -17.46 0.29
CA ILE A 246 2.33 -16.31 -0.11
C ILE A 246 2.55 -16.28 -1.63
N LEU A 247 2.84 -17.41 -2.26
CA LEU A 247 3.12 -17.47 -3.70
C LEU A 247 1.91 -17.06 -4.56
N PRO A 248 0.68 -17.56 -4.31
CA PRO A 248 -0.50 -17.07 -5.02
C PRO A 248 -0.72 -15.56 -4.82
N GLY A 249 -0.54 -15.07 -3.58
CA GLY A 249 -0.66 -13.65 -3.27
C GLY A 249 0.38 -12.78 -4.00
N MET A 250 1.63 -13.24 -4.09
CA MET A 250 2.67 -12.57 -4.89
C MET A 250 2.29 -12.52 -6.37
N GLY A 251 1.79 -13.64 -6.90
CA GLY A 251 1.28 -13.72 -8.27
C GLY A 251 0.16 -12.71 -8.53
N THR A 252 -0.81 -12.58 -7.61
CA THR A 252 -1.89 -11.61 -7.75
C THR A 252 -1.42 -10.16 -7.59
N THR A 253 -0.45 -9.87 -6.71
CA THR A 253 0.17 -8.53 -6.60
C THR A 253 0.87 -8.14 -7.91
N VAL A 254 1.65 -9.04 -8.50
CA VAL A 254 2.33 -8.78 -9.78
C VAL A 254 1.32 -8.57 -10.90
N LEU A 255 0.32 -9.46 -11.01
CA LEU A 255 -0.75 -9.33 -12.01
C LEU A 255 -1.48 -8.00 -11.86
N LEU A 256 -1.81 -7.61 -10.63
CA LEU A 256 -2.48 -6.37 -10.31
C LEU A 256 -1.65 -5.16 -10.76
N LEU A 257 -0.35 -5.13 -10.43
CA LEU A 257 0.56 -4.07 -10.86
C LEU A 257 0.62 -3.97 -12.39
N LEU A 258 0.74 -5.09 -13.10
CA LEU A 258 0.81 -5.13 -14.55
C LEU A 258 -0.49 -4.62 -15.18
N VAL A 259 -1.63 -5.16 -14.78
CA VAL A 259 -2.95 -4.74 -15.31
C VAL A 259 -3.21 -3.26 -15.01
N SER A 260 -2.92 -2.82 -13.79
CA SER A 260 -3.18 -1.44 -13.37
C SER A 260 -2.27 -0.44 -14.08
N SER A 261 -0.99 -0.77 -14.26
CA SER A 261 -0.05 0.09 -14.99
C SER A 261 -0.40 0.23 -16.47
N LEU A 262 -0.82 -0.86 -17.12
CA LEU A 262 -1.31 -0.84 -18.50
C LEU A 262 -2.60 -0.01 -18.63
N TYR A 263 -3.55 -0.20 -17.72
CA TYR A 263 -4.80 0.57 -17.70
C TYR A 263 -4.55 2.07 -17.47
N PHE A 264 -3.66 2.41 -16.53
CA PHE A 264 -3.31 3.80 -16.22
C PHE A 264 -2.74 4.50 -17.45
N ARG A 265 -1.78 3.87 -18.15
CA ARG A 265 -1.20 4.41 -19.39
C ARG A 265 -2.22 4.58 -20.49
N ARG A 266 -3.12 3.60 -20.64
CA ARG A 266 -4.22 3.68 -21.60
C ARG A 266 -5.21 4.80 -21.26
N THR A 267 -5.30 5.25 -20.01
CA THR A 267 -6.22 6.35 -19.65
C THR A 267 -5.49 7.69 -19.59
N GLU A 268 -4.15 7.68 -19.56
CA GLU A 268 -3.33 8.87 -19.38
C GLU A 268 -3.64 9.98 -20.39
N TRP A 269 -3.87 9.66 -21.65
CA TRP A 269 -4.19 10.65 -22.70
C TRP A 269 -5.54 11.34 -22.48
N ILE A 270 -6.54 10.64 -21.95
CA ILE A 270 -7.88 11.18 -21.71
C ILE A 270 -7.85 12.29 -20.64
N PHE A 271 -6.92 12.23 -19.67
CA PHE A 271 -6.80 13.28 -18.66
C PHE A 271 -6.28 14.61 -19.21
N ALA A 272 -5.74 14.66 -20.43
CA ALA A 272 -5.37 15.94 -21.04
C ALA A 272 -6.61 16.70 -21.57
N ASP A 273 -7.69 15.99 -21.89
CA ASP A 273 -8.88 16.57 -22.51
C ASP A 273 -10.00 16.88 -21.50
N VAL A 274 -10.00 16.21 -20.35
CA VAL A 274 -11.04 16.34 -19.30
C VAL A 274 -10.69 17.39 -18.24
N VAL A 275 -9.44 17.83 -18.19
CA VAL A 275 -8.86 18.69 -17.13
C VAL A 275 -8.63 20.11 -17.62
#